data_AF-A0A9Q0WX63-F1
#
_entry.id   AF-A0A9Q0WX63-F1
#
_cell.length_a   1.000
_cell.length_b   1.000
_cell.length_c   1.000
_cell.angle_alpha   90.00
_cell.angle_beta   90.00
_cell.angle_gamma   90.00
#
_symmetry.space_group_name_H-M   'P 1'
#
loop_
_entity.id
_entity.type
_entity.pdbx_description
1 polymer ?
#
loop_
_entity_poly.entity_id
_entity_poly.type
_entity_poly.pdbx_seq_one_letter_code
_entity_poly.pdbx_strand_id
1 'polypeptide(L)'
;MQAASRLQWFSCAGLKPSLQEQEDCRNKSDGFNYDSKYRGASSKHVSSLNELSKDGFLINHARVLVGSSAETYEKGKLALENWRHFGFDWGFVDSKTPIRSGVKFCVCVKEFLPWVMMPLQIVYVNESRSSKKDMASFCFGSGTLQGHLLAGEERFSIEIDEKNQVWYEVLSFSKPAHFLSFIGYPYVQLRQKFFAHQSSNAVMKHLSGS
;
A
#
# COMPACT_ATOMS: atom_id res chain seq x y z
N MET A 1 -29.74 -21.17 13.18
CA MET A 1 -28.55 -20.74 13.94
C MET A 1 -27.91 -19.58 13.20
N GLN A 2 -28.00 -18.39 13.77
CA GLN A 2 -27.61 -17.12 13.15
C GLN A 2 -26.08 -16.97 13.15
N ALA A 3 -25.45 -17.03 11.98
CA ALA A 3 -24.12 -16.47 11.78
C ALA A 3 -24.29 -15.01 11.31
N ALA A 4 -24.64 -14.13 12.25
CA ALA A 4 -24.46 -12.70 12.02
C ALA A 4 -22.95 -12.44 12.05
N SER A 5 -22.32 -12.37 10.87
CA SER A 5 -20.93 -11.92 10.76
C SER A 5 -20.85 -10.52 11.35
N ARG A 6 -20.25 -10.40 12.55
CA ARG A 6 -19.98 -9.12 13.20
C ARG A 6 -19.02 -8.34 12.32
N LEU A 7 -19.57 -7.50 11.46
CA LEU A 7 -18.89 -6.37 10.82
C LEU A 7 -18.38 -5.44 11.93
N GLN A 8 -17.15 -5.64 12.39
CA GLN A 8 -16.55 -4.75 13.37
C GLN A 8 -15.80 -3.63 12.62
N TRP A 9 -16.58 -2.63 12.22
CA TRP A 9 -16.07 -1.33 11.83
C TRP A 9 -15.33 -0.76 13.02
N PHE A 10 -14.01 -0.61 12.91
CA PHE A 10 -13.28 0.21 13.84
C PHE A 10 -13.40 1.67 13.41
N SER A 11 -14.63 2.19 13.50
CA SER A 11 -14.88 3.62 13.40
C SER A 11 -14.47 4.22 14.74
N CYS A 12 -13.26 4.77 14.82
CA CYS A 12 -12.87 5.58 15.98
C CYS A 12 -13.76 6.83 15.98
N ALA A 13 -14.30 7.21 17.14
CA ALA A 13 -15.25 8.31 17.33
C ALA A 13 -14.60 9.69 17.08
N GLY A 14 -14.24 9.99 15.82
CA GLY A 14 -13.57 11.22 15.36
C GLY A 14 -12.09 11.34 15.77
N LEU A 15 -11.63 10.57 16.76
CA LEU A 15 -10.25 10.57 17.25
C LEU A 15 -9.33 9.68 16.42
N LYS A 16 -8.06 10.06 16.34
CA LYS A 16 -7.00 9.28 15.68
C LYS A 16 -6.87 7.91 16.37
N PRO A 17 -6.83 6.78 15.62
CA PRO A 17 -6.77 5.45 16.21
C PRO A 17 -5.55 5.27 17.12
N SER A 18 -5.80 4.77 18.32
CA SER A 18 -4.78 4.39 19.31
C SER A 18 -4.02 3.12 18.87
N LEU A 19 -2.88 2.84 19.53
CA LEU A 19 -2.11 1.61 19.28
C LEU A 19 -2.92 0.35 19.63
N GLN A 20 -3.72 0.40 20.70
CA GLN A 20 -4.58 -0.72 21.10
C GLN A 20 -5.66 -1.01 20.05
N GLU A 21 -6.31 0.03 19.52
CA GLU A 21 -7.31 -0.14 18.45
C GLU A 21 -6.67 -0.72 17.19
N GLN A 22 -5.45 -0.30 16.86
CA GLN A 22 -4.69 -0.87 15.74
C GLN A 22 -4.30 -2.34 15.99
N GLU A 23 -3.89 -2.69 17.21
CA GLU A 23 -3.62 -4.08 17.62
C GLU A 23 -4.86 -4.96 17.49
N ASP A 24 -5.99 -4.50 18.01
CA ASP A 24 -7.27 -5.20 17.92
C ASP A 24 -7.69 -5.40 16.45
N CYS A 25 -7.47 -4.39 15.60
CA CYS A 25 -7.75 -4.48 14.17
C CYS A 25 -6.90 -5.58 13.51
N ARG A 26 -5.59 -5.64 13.78
CA ARG A 26 -4.72 -6.69 13.24
C ARG A 26 -5.10 -8.08 13.74
N ASN A 27 -5.44 -8.21 15.02
CA ASN A 27 -5.73 -9.49 15.65
C ASN A 27 -7.06 -10.09 15.19
N LYS A 28 -8.05 -9.25 14.85
CA LYS A 28 -9.36 -9.70 14.32
C LYS A 28 -9.37 -9.93 12.81
N SER A 29 -8.30 -9.57 12.11
CA SER A 29 -8.23 -9.67 10.65
C SER A 29 -7.74 -11.06 10.23
N ASP A 30 -8.70 -11.91 9.88
CA ASP A 30 -8.47 -13.32 9.53
C ASP A 30 -8.23 -13.53 8.04
N GLY A 31 -6.95 -13.63 7.67
CA GLY A 31 -6.52 -14.00 6.32
C GLY A 31 -6.82 -12.96 5.24
N PHE A 32 -6.38 -13.27 4.03
CA PHE A 32 -6.59 -12.41 2.86
C PHE A 32 -8.05 -12.44 2.42
N ASN A 33 -8.58 -11.30 1.98
CA ASN A 33 -9.96 -11.19 1.45
C ASN A 33 -10.02 -11.29 -0.09
N TYR A 34 -8.96 -11.83 -0.72
CA TYR A 34 -8.87 -12.09 -2.16
C TYR A 34 -8.26 -13.47 -2.42
N ASP A 35 -8.50 -14.01 -3.63
CA ASP A 35 -8.07 -15.36 -3.97
C ASP A 35 -6.55 -15.52 -3.91
N SER A 36 -6.14 -16.64 -3.32
CA SER A 36 -4.76 -17.12 -3.24
C SER A 36 -3.97 -17.06 -4.55
N LYS A 37 -4.62 -17.29 -5.70
CA LYS A 37 -3.95 -17.28 -7.02
C LYS A 37 -3.38 -15.92 -7.41
N TYR A 38 -3.86 -14.83 -6.79
CA TYR A 38 -3.38 -13.47 -7.08
C TYR A 38 -2.33 -12.97 -6.07
N ARG A 39 -2.04 -13.72 -5.01
CA ARG A 39 -1.06 -13.30 -4.00
C ARG A 39 0.32 -13.14 -4.63
N GLY A 40 0.93 -11.98 -4.44
CA GLY A 40 2.21 -11.63 -5.02
C GLY A 40 2.14 -11.22 -6.48
N ALA A 41 0.96 -11.11 -7.10
CA ALA A 41 0.84 -10.70 -8.50
C ALA A 41 1.41 -9.30 -8.76
N SER A 42 1.38 -8.41 -7.75
CA SER A 42 1.95 -7.06 -7.86
C SER A 42 3.48 -7.02 -7.95
N SER A 43 4.17 -8.14 -7.67
CA SER A 43 5.62 -8.26 -7.81
C SER A 43 6.08 -8.23 -9.27
N LYS A 44 5.15 -8.50 -10.20
CA LYS A 44 5.39 -8.46 -11.64
C LYS A 44 5.25 -7.04 -12.17
N HIS A 45 5.75 -6.83 -13.38
CA HIS A 45 5.60 -5.57 -14.10
C HIS A 45 4.12 -5.25 -14.40
N VAL A 46 3.75 -3.97 -14.47
CA VAL A 46 2.36 -3.50 -14.68
C VAL A 46 1.66 -4.15 -15.87
N SER A 47 2.39 -4.40 -16.97
CA SER A 47 1.85 -5.09 -18.15
C SER A 47 1.30 -6.48 -17.86
N SER A 48 1.86 -7.19 -16.87
CA SER A 48 1.39 -8.51 -16.45
C SER A 48 0.10 -8.47 -15.62
N LEU A 49 -0.25 -7.30 -15.08
CA LEU A 49 -1.44 -7.13 -14.24
C LEU A 49 -2.71 -6.86 -15.08
N ASN A 50 -2.57 -6.46 -16.34
CA ASN A 50 -3.71 -6.16 -17.22
C ASN A 50 -4.70 -7.34 -17.36
N GLU A 51 -4.19 -8.57 -17.26
CA GLU A 51 -5.00 -9.78 -17.29
C GLU A 51 -5.97 -9.89 -16.09
N LEU A 52 -5.62 -9.29 -14.94
CA LEU A 52 -6.46 -9.28 -13.74
C LEU A 52 -7.73 -8.46 -13.93
N SER A 53 -7.77 -7.56 -14.91
CA SER A 53 -8.99 -6.82 -15.25
C SER A 53 -10.11 -7.73 -15.75
N LYS A 54 -9.77 -8.90 -16.32
CA LYS A 54 -10.76 -9.92 -16.69
C LYS A 54 -11.50 -10.50 -15.47
N ASP A 55 -10.84 -10.47 -14.31
CA ASP A 55 -11.38 -10.95 -13.03
C ASP A 55 -11.99 -9.81 -12.16
N GLY A 56 -12.22 -8.65 -12.78
CA GLY A 56 -12.87 -7.48 -12.17
C GLY A 56 -11.96 -6.61 -11.30
N PHE A 57 -10.64 -6.79 -11.36
CA PHE A 57 -9.70 -5.92 -10.67
C PHE A 57 -9.42 -4.65 -11.48
N LEU A 58 -9.37 -3.53 -10.78
CA LEU A 58 -8.86 -2.29 -11.32
C LEU A 58 -7.37 -2.22 -11.07
N ILE A 59 -6.63 -1.75 -12.09
CA ILE A 59 -5.21 -1.49 -11.96
C ILE A 59 -5.02 0.01 -11.72
N ASN A 60 -4.27 0.33 -10.67
CA ASN A 60 -3.82 1.69 -10.38
C ASN A 60 -2.30 1.72 -10.43
N HIS A 61 -1.75 2.67 -11.17
CA HIS A 61 -0.31 2.76 -11.41
C HIS A 61 0.11 4.22 -11.43
N ALA A 62 1.13 4.54 -10.65
CA ALA A 62 1.82 5.82 -10.67
C ALA A 62 3.33 5.55 -10.58
N ARG A 63 4.10 6.15 -11.48
CA ARG A 63 5.56 6.11 -11.47
C ARG A 63 6.09 7.52 -11.67
N VAL A 64 6.98 7.97 -10.79
CA VAL A 64 7.54 9.32 -10.81
C VAL A 64 9.06 9.28 -10.66
N LEU A 65 9.74 10.18 -11.37
CA LEU A 65 11.17 10.41 -11.20
C LEU A 65 11.38 11.21 -9.91
N VAL A 66 12.17 10.69 -8.98
CA VAL A 66 12.38 11.30 -7.66
C VAL A 66 13.81 11.79 -7.41
N GLY A 67 14.70 11.58 -8.37
CA GLY A 67 16.04 12.14 -8.40
C GLY A 67 16.99 11.31 -9.24
N SER A 68 18.29 11.51 -9.03
CA SER A 68 19.32 10.85 -9.83
C SER A 68 20.61 10.65 -9.04
N SER A 69 20.80 9.49 -8.43
CA SER A 69 22.06 9.00 -7.85
C SER A 69 21.81 7.72 -7.03
N ALA A 70 22.87 6.96 -6.75
CA ALA A 70 22.84 5.88 -5.77
C ALA A 70 22.47 6.38 -4.36
N GLU A 71 22.89 7.59 -3.97
CA GLU A 71 22.52 8.19 -2.68
C GLU A 71 21.01 8.44 -2.58
N THR A 72 20.41 9.01 -3.64
CA THR A 72 18.95 9.20 -3.72
C THR A 72 18.21 7.86 -3.63
N TYR A 73 18.75 6.80 -4.25
CA TYR A 73 18.19 5.46 -4.14
C TYR A 73 18.22 4.93 -2.70
N GLU A 74 19.36 5.01 -2.00
CA GLU A 74 19.46 4.56 -0.60
C GLU A 74 18.54 5.38 0.33
N LYS A 75 18.48 6.71 0.15
CA LYS A 75 17.52 7.57 0.85
C LYS A 75 16.07 7.14 0.55
N GLY A 76 15.76 6.81 -0.71
CA GLY A 76 14.45 6.32 -1.13
C GLY A 76 14.08 4.97 -0.53
N LYS A 77 15.02 4.03 -0.45
CA LYS A 77 14.83 2.75 0.21
C LYS A 77 14.49 2.94 1.69
N LEU A 78 15.30 3.73 2.41
CA LEU A 78 15.05 4.07 3.80
C LEU A 78 13.69 4.78 3.98
N ALA A 79 13.30 5.63 3.04
CA ALA A 79 11.99 6.29 3.06
C ALA A 79 10.83 5.28 3.03
N LEU A 80 10.94 4.22 2.23
CA LEU A 80 9.95 3.15 2.17
C LEU A 80 9.94 2.30 3.44
N GLU A 81 11.12 1.91 3.94
CA GLU A 81 11.28 1.14 5.17
C GLU A 81 10.73 1.87 6.40
N ASN A 82 10.71 3.21 6.38
CA ASN A 82 10.22 4.07 7.45
C ASN A 82 8.85 4.71 7.14
N TRP A 83 8.08 4.15 6.20
CA TRP A 83 6.71 4.58 5.89
C TRP A 83 6.56 6.06 5.46
N ARG A 84 7.61 6.70 4.94
CA ARG A 84 7.59 8.12 4.56
C ARG A 84 6.69 8.42 3.35
N HIS A 85 6.32 7.39 2.59
CA HIS A 85 5.32 7.45 1.53
C HIS A 85 3.87 7.65 2.07
N PHE A 86 3.67 7.61 3.39
CA PHE A 86 2.50 8.09 4.12
C PHE A 86 2.74 9.46 4.80
N GLY A 87 3.63 10.28 4.25
CA GLY A 87 4.01 11.59 4.81
C GLY A 87 2.96 12.71 4.61
N PHE A 88 1.68 12.44 4.89
CA PHE A 88 0.56 13.37 4.77
C PHE A 88 -0.41 13.25 5.95
N ASP A 89 -1.21 14.30 6.20
CA ASP A 89 -1.94 14.44 7.48
C ASP A 89 -3.22 13.58 7.60
N TRP A 90 -3.67 12.99 6.50
CA TRP A 90 -4.92 12.25 6.42
C TRP A 90 -4.74 10.73 6.46
N GLY A 91 -3.51 10.21 6.54
CA GLY A 91 -3.31 8.77 6.69
C GLY A 91 -1.93 8.40 7.21
N PHE A 92 -1.84 7.29 7.92
CA PHE A 92 -0.58 6.84 8.51
C PHE A 92 -0.56 5.32 8.73
N VAL A 93 0.66 4.80 8.89
CA VAL A 93 0.96 3.47 9.42
C VAL A 93 1.81 3.67 10.68
N ASP A 94 1.70 2.77 11.66
CA ASP A 94 2.64 2.77 12.80
C ASP A 94 4.08 2.65 12.27
N SER A 95 4.89 3.67 12.54
CA SER A 95 6.28 3.74 12.06
C SER A 95 7.18 2.64 12.61
N LYS A 96 6.74 1.93 13.66
CA LYS A 96 7.44 0.76 14.20
C LYS A 96 7.16 -0.53 13.42
N THR A 97 6.20 -0.51 12.48
CA THR A 97 5.84 -1.67 11.68
C THR A 97 7.02 -2.05 10.76
N PRO A 98 7.62 -3.23 10.95
CA PRO A 98 8.76 -3.63 10.12
C PRO A 98 8.29 -4.09 8.72
N ILE A 99 9.03 -3.70 7.69
CA ILE A 99 8.81 -4.20 6.32
C ILE A 99 9.38 -5.62 6.17
N ARG A 100 8.59 -6.64 6.55
CA ARG A 100 8.94 -8.06 6.44
C ARG A 100 7.73 -8.90 6.02
N SER A 101 7.95 -9.92 5.17
CA SER A 101 6.86 -10.81 4.74
C SER A 101 6.17 -11.47 5.95
N GLY A 102 4.83 -11.55 5.91
CA GLY A 102 4.00 -12.08 6.98
C GLY A 102 3.59 -11.05 8.04
N VAL A 103 4.20 -9.87 8.08
CA VAL A 103 3.85 -8.82 9.05
C VAL A 103 2.48 -8.24 8.71
N LYS A 104 1.54 -8.32 9.66
CA LYS A 104 0.26 -7.64 9.60
C LYS A 104 0.40 -6.19 10.09
N PHE A 105 -0.33 -5.28 9.47
CA PHE A 105 -0.37 -3.87 9.84
C PHE A 105 -1.72 -3.25 9.50
N CYS A 106 -1.94 -2.02 9.95
CA CYS A 106 -3.12 -1.25 9.60
C CYS A 106 -2.71 0.08 8.99
N VAL A 107 -3.33 0.42 7.86
CA VAL A 107 -3.35 1.79 7.38
C VAL A 107 -4.54 2.48 8.05
N CYS A 108 -4.27 3.56 8.76
CA CYS A 108 -5.30 4.40 9.37
C CYS A 108 -5.52 5.60 8.46
N VAL A 109 -6.75 5.79 7.96
CA VAL A 109 -7.11 6.89 7.05
C VAL A 109 -8.22 7.72 7.66
N LYS A 110 -8.05 9.05 7.63
CA LYS A 110 -9.08 10.00 8.01
C LYS A 110 -9.98 10.23 6.79
N GLU A 111 -11.20 9.73 6.88
CA GLU A 111 -12.27 10.08 5.96
C GLU A 111 -13.06 11.29 6.51
N PHE A 112 -14.04 11.80 5.77
CA PHE A 112 -14.69 13.10 6.04
C PHE A 112 -15.10 13.32 7.50
N LEU A 113 -15.53 12.27 8.25
CA LEU A 113 -15.86 12.38 9.67
C LEU A 113 -15.37 11.22 10.58
N PRO A 114 -15.18 9.96 10.12
CA PRO A 114 -14.51 8.93 10.92
C PRO A 114 -13.10 8.58 10.42
N TRP A 115 -12.24 8.14 11.34
CA TRP A 115 -11.05 7.37 10.97
C TRP A 115 -11.46 5.94 10.63
N VAL A 116 -10.86 5.42 9.57
CA VAL A 116 -11.02 4.04 9.12
C VAL A 116 -9.68 3.33 9.24
N MET A 117 -9.68 2.17 9.89
CA MET A 117 -8.53 1.27 9.89
C MET A 117 -8.71 0.18 8.85
N MET A 118 -7.70 0.04 8.02
CA MET A 118 -7.67 -0.89 6.90
C MET A 118 -6.55 -1.91 7.15
N PRO A 119 -6.90 -3.17 7.46
CA PRO A 119 -5.90 -4.19 7.78
C PRO A 119 -5.27 -4.78 6.52
N LEU A 120 -3.94 -4.89 6.53
CA LEU A 120 -3.15 -5.49 5.47
C LEU A 120 -2.08 -6.42 6.04
N GLN A 121 -1.48 -7.22 5.16
CA GLN A 121 -0.30 -8.02 5.46
C GLN A 121 0.72 -7.89 4.35
N ILE A 122 2.00 -7.75 4.72
CA ILE A 122 3.10 -7.77 3.76
C ILE A 122 3.22 -9.17 3.18
N VAL A 123 3.05 -9.29 1.87
CA VAL A 123 3.04 -10.56 1.13
C VAL A 123 4.47 -10.95 0.74
N TYR A 124 5.24 -9.99 0.26
CA TYR A 124 6.63 -10.19 -0.14
C TYR A 124 7.44 -8.91 0.05
N VAL A 125 8.75 -9.07 0.12
CA VAL A 125 9.75 -8.00 0.06
C VAL A 125 10.81 -8.49 -0.92
N ASN A 126 11.08 -7.73 -1.98
CA ASN A 126 12.09 -8.05 -2.97
C ASN A 126 13.14 -6.94 -2.99
N GLU A 127 14.40 -7.34 -2.96
CA GLU A 127 15.54 -6.45 -3.18
C GLU A 127 16.42 -7.07 -4.26
N SER A 128 16.86 -6.26 -5.23
CA SER A 128 17.79 -6.68 -6.25
C SER A 128 18.90 -5.65 -6.41
N ARG A 129 20.13 -6.11 -6.65
CA ARG A 129 21.29 -5.26 -6.95
C ARG A 129 22.11 -5.91 -8.06
N SER A 130 22.38 -5.15 -9.11
CA SER A 130 23.21 -5.57 -10.24
C SER A 130 24.63 -5.06 -10.07
N SER A 131 25.59 -5.97 -9.91
CA SER A 131 27.01 -5.62 -9.80
C SER A 131 27.63 -5.08 -11.09
N LYS A 132 26.93 -5.18 -12.23
CA LYS A 132 27.47 -4.82 -13.55
C LYS A 132 27.02 -3.45 -14.07
N LYS A 133 25.96 -2.86 -13.49
CA LYS A 133 25.26 -1.70 -14.07
C LYS A 133 24.82 -0.65 -13.02
N ASP A 134 25.27 -0.77 -11.77
CA ASP A 134 24.83 0.08 -10.64
C ASP A 134 23.29 0.21 -10.49
N MET A 135 22.54 -0.75 -11.03
CA MET A 135 21.09 -0.81 -10.92
C MET A 135 20.72 -1.52 -9.62
N ALA A 136 19.70 -1.01 -8.95
CA ALA A 136 19.16 -1.60 -7.74
C ALA A 136 17.67 -1.33 -7.65
N SER A 137 16.94 -2.24 -7.00
CA SER A 137 15.54 -2.05 -6.71
C SER A 137 15.19 -2.62 -5.35
N PHE A 138 14.26 -1.96 -4.68
CA PHE A 138 13.62 -2.43 -3.46
C PHE A 138 12.12 -2.26 -3.59
N CYS A 139 11.36 -3.29 -3.27
CA CYS A 139 9.91 -3.21 -3.23
C CYS A 139 9.30 -4.15 -2.20
N PHE A 140 8.08 -3.82 -1.77
CA PHE A 140 7.26 -4.73 -0.98
C PHE A 140 5.81 -4.61 -1.43
N GLY A 141 5.10 -5.74 -1.42
CA GLY A 141 3.68 -5.82 -1.71
C GLY A 141 2.88 -6.12 -0.45
N SER A 142 1.76 -5.44 -0.28
CA SER A 142 0.84 -5.60 0.84
C SER A 142 -0.53 -6.05 0.33
N GLY A 143 -1.01 -7.18 0.83
CA GLY A 143 -2.31 -7.75 0.51
C GLY A 143 -3.36 -7.34 1.54
N THR A 144 -4.57 -7.07 1.09
CA THR A 144 -5.69 -6.71 1.97
C THR A 144 -6.22 -7.91 2.75
N LEU A 145 -6.53 -7.71 4.03
CA LEU A 145 -7.09 -8.73 4.91
C LEU A 145 -8.61 -8.59 5.06
N GLN A 146 -9.26 -9.58 5.66
CA GLN A 146 -10.66 -9.44 6.07
C GLN A 146 -10.86 -8.22 6.98
N GLY A 147 -11.93 -7.45 6.72
CA GLY A 147 -12.17 -6.15 7.34
C GLY A 147 -11.67 -4.95 6.50
N HIS A 148 -10.88 -5.19 5.45
CA HIS A 148 -10.49 -4.15 4.49
C HIS A 148 -11.65 -3.81 3.52
N LEU A 149 -11.80 -2.54 3.14
CA LEU A 149 -12.87 -2.08 2.24
C LEU A 149 -12.70 -2.63 0.81
N LEU A 150 -11.45 -2.87 0.42
CA LEU A 150 -11.04 -3.40 -0.89
C LEU A 150 -10.43 -4.77 -0.75
N ALA A 151 -10.48 -5.55 -1.83
CA ALA A 151 -9.81 -6.83 -2.00
C ALA A 151 -8.74 -6.69 -3.09
N GLY A 152 -7.48 -6.92 -2.76
CA GLY A 152 -6.36 -6.77 -3.69
C GLY A 152 -5.00 -6.64 -3.03
N GLU A 153 -4.04 -6.10 -3.78
CA GLU A 153 -2.65 -5.95 -3.35
C GLU A 153 -2.08 -4.61 -3.85
N GLU A 154 -1.23 -3.99 -3.05
CA GLU A 154 -0.53 -2.74 -3.36
C GLU A 154 0.97 -2.90 -3.14
N ARG A 155 1.76 -2.52 -4.15
CA ARG A 155 3.22 -2.49 -4.14
C ARG A 155 3.72 -1.06 -4.11
N PHE A 156 4.71 -0.83 -3.26
CA PHE A 156 5.57 0.35 -3.29
C PHE A 156 6.97 -0.07 -3.69
N SER A 157 7.63 0.70 -4.56
CA SER A 157 9.02 0.43 -4.93
C SER A 157 9.84 1.68 -5.19
N ILE A 158 11.14 1.53 -4.99
CA ILE A 158 12.17 2.45 -5.41
C ILE A 158 13.17 1.69 -6.30
N GLU A 159 13.54 2.27 -7.43
CA GLU A 159 14.45 1.66 -8.42
C GLU A 159 15.43 2.72 -8.93
N ILE A 160 16.71 2.37 -9.04
CA ILE A 160 17.69 3.12 -9.83
C ILE A 160 17.97 2.37 -11.14
N ASP A 161 17.75 3.06 -12.25
CA ASP A 161 17.95 2.51 -13.59
C ASP A 161 19.39 2.71 -14.11
N GLU A 162 19.66 2.18 -15.30
CA GLU A 162 20.98 2.27 -15.94
C GLU A 162 21.41 3.71 -16.32
N LYS A 163 20.51 4.68 -16.23
CA LYS A 163 20.79 6.11 -16.43
C LYS A 163 20.98 6.85 -15.09
N ASN A 164 21.12 6.11 -13.99
CA ASN A 164 21.15 6.62 -12.62
C ASN A 164 19.89 7.40 -12.23
N GLN A 165 18.77 7.20 -12.92
CA GLN A 165 17.50 7.83 -12.56
C GLN A 165 16.80 7.00 -11.50
N VAL A 166 16.34 7.67 -10.44
CA VAL A 166 15.67 7.03 -9.32
C VAL A 166 14.16 7.22 -9.47
N TRP A 167 13.44 6.11 -9.54
CA TRP A 167 12.01 6.05 -9.75
C TRP A 167 11.30 5.53 -8.51
N TYR A 168 10.28 6.27 -8.05
CA TYR A 168 9.29 5.77 -7.11
C TYR A 168 8.07 5.28 -7.86
N GLU A 169 7.52 4.14 -7.46
CA GLU A 169 6.35 3.55 -8.11
C GLU A 169 5.37 2.99 -7.09
N VAL A 170 4.09 3.30 -7.33
CA VAL A 170 2.92 2.71 -6.68
C VAL A 170 2.20 1.87 -7.73
N LEU A 171 2.02 0.58 -7.47
CA LEU A 171 1.26 -0.32 -8.33
C LEU A 171 0.28 -1.13 -7.49
N SER A 172 -1.00 -1.04 -7.78
CA SER A 172 -2.01 -1.83 -7.10
C SER A 172 -3.03 -2.43 -8.04
N PHE A 173 -3.59 -3.55 -7.62
CA PHE A 173 -4.81 -4.10 -8.20
C PHE A 173 -5.84 -4.27 -7.09
N SER A 174 -7.08 -3.83 -7.31
CA SER A 174 -8.12 -3.95 -6.28
C SER A 174 -9.53 -4.00 -6.85
N LYS A 175 -10.45 -4.56 -6.07
CA LYS A 175 -11.89 -4.49 -6.32
C LYS A 175 -12.66 -4.27 -5.02
N PRO A 176 -13.92 -3.79 -5.07
CA PRO A 176 -14.77 -3.64 -3.90
C PRO A 176 -14.90 -4.97 -3.15
N ALA A 177 -14.66 -4.94 -1.84
CA ALA A 177 -14.87 -6.10 -0.95
C ALA A 177 -16.06 -5.88 0.01
N HIS A 178 -16.61 -4.67 0.03
CA HIS A 178 -17.65 -4.27 0.97
C HIS A 178 -18.78 -3.48 0.27
N PHE A 179 -20.03 -3.61 0.74
CA PHE A 179 -21.19 -2.91 0.19
C PHE A 179 -20.99 -1.39 0.06
N LEU A 180 -20.39 -0.74 1.07
CA LEU A 180 -20.05 0.69 1.01
C LEU A 180 -19.06 1.04 -0.11
N SER A 181 -18.07 0.18 -0.36
CA SER A 181 -17.14 0.37 -1.49
C SER A 181 -17.81 0.14 -2.85
N PHE A 182 -18.90 -0.62 -2.89
CA PHE A 182 -19.69 -0.82 -4.11
C PHE A 182 -20.53 0.41 -4.45
N ILE A 183 -21.23 0.99 -3.46
CA ILE A 183 -22.00 2.24 -3.65
C ILE A 183 -21.07 3.42 -3.98
N GLY A 184 -19.91 3.48 -3.32
CA GLY A 184 -18.91 4.52 -3.52
C GLY A 184 -17.84 4.19 -4.55
N TYR A 185 -18.07 3.25 -5.48
CA TYR A 185 -16.96 2.72 -6.29
C TYR A 185 -16.20 3.76 -7.13
N PRO A 186 -16.86 4.70 -7.84
CA PRO A 186 -16.13 5.79 -8.51
C PRO A 186 -15.30 6.65 -7.54
N TYR A 187 -15.81 6.86 -6.32
CA TYR A 187 -15.10 7.58 -5.28
C TYR A 187 -13.86 6.81 -4.80
N VAL A 188 -13.96 5.51 -4.61
CA VAL A 188 -12.83 4.63 -4.27
C VAL A 188 -11.73 4.71 -5.33
N GLN A 189 -12.09 4.73 -6.62
CA GLN A 189 -11.12 4.89 -7.70
C GLN A 189 -10.39 6.24 -7.63
N LEU A 190 -11.14 7.32 -7.41
CA LEU A 190 -10.58 8.65 -7.23
C LEU A 190 -9.63 8.69 -6.03
N ARG A 191 -10.00 8.06 -4.90
CA ARG A 191 -9.17 8.02 -3.70
C ARG A 191 -7.90 7.21 -3.85
N GLN A 192 -7.90 6.11 -4.62
CA GLN A 192 -6.67 5.36 -4.92
C GLN A 192 -5.69 6.18 -5.78
N LYS A 193 -6.20 6.90 -6.80
CA LYS A 193 -5.38 7.80 -7.61
C LYS A 193 -4.85 8.97 -6.78
N PHE A 194 -5.70 9.55 -5.93
CA PHE A 194 -5.32 10.62 -5.01
C PHE A 194 -4.25 10.15 -4.02
N PHE A 195 -4.41 8.96 -3.44
CA PHE A 195 -3.40 8.35 -2.58
C PHE A 195 -2.06 8.18 -3.31
N ALA A 196 -2.05 7.57 -4.50
CA ALA A 196 -0.82 7.36 -5.26
C ALA A 196 -0.10 8.67 -5.59
N HIS A 197 -0.86 9.73 -5.90
CA HIS A 197 -0.31 11.07 -6.13
C HIS A 197 0.27 11.68 -4.84
N GLN A 198 -0.47 11.67 -3.73
CA GLN A 198 -0.02 12.21 -2.45
C GLN A 198 1.20 11.45 -1.91
N SER A 199 1.20 10.12 -2.07
CA SER A 199 2.29 9.24 -1.71
C SER A 199 3.56 9.58 -2.51
N SER A 200 3.42 9.77 -3.82
CA SER A 200 4.51 10.22 -4.70
C SER A 200 5.07 11.57 -4.26
N ASN A 201 4.20 12.53 -3.97
CA ASN A 201 4.61 13.85 -3.48
C ASN A 201 5.33 13.80 -2.14
N ALA A 202 4.88 12.93 -1.22
CA ALA A 202 5.51 12.73 0.08
C ALA A 202 6.95 12.19 -0.06
N VAL A 203 7.16 11.21 -0.94
CA VAL A 203 8.50 10.69 -1.25
C VAL A 203 9.36 11.76 -1.89
N MET A 204 8.88 12.45 -2.93
CA MET A 204 9.62 13.54 -3.58
C MET A 204 10.06 14.61 -2.57
N LYS A 205 9.12 15.09 -1.74
CA LYS A 205 9.41 16.08 -0.70
C LYS A 205 10.46 15.59 0.30
N HIS A 206 10.37 14.33 0.71
CA HIS A 206 11.33 13.76 1.66
C HIS A 206 12.75 13.66 1.07
N LEU A 207 12.86 13.33 -0.22
CA LEU A 207 14.15 13.20 -0.90
C LEU A 207 14.77 14.53 -1.31
N SER A 208 13.96 15.55 -1.62
CA SER A 208 14.45 16.91 -1.91
C SER A 208 14.82 17.71 -0.67
N GLY A 209 14.29 17.35 0.50
CA GLY A 209 14.50 18.08 1.76
C GLY A 209 15.54 17.47 2.71
N SER A 210 16.30 16.45 2.26
CA SER A 210 17.28 15.71 3.08
C SER A 210 18.72 15.86 2.59
#